data_AF-A0A367M4B8-F1
#
_entry.id   AF-A0A367M4B8-F1
#
_cell.length_a   1.000
_cell.length_b   1.000
_cell.length_c   1.000
_cell.angle_alpha   90.00
_cell.angle_beta   90.00
_cell.angle_gamma   90.00
#
_symmetry.space_group_name_H-M   'P 1'
#
loop_
_entity.id
_entity.type
_entity.pdbx_description
1 polymer ?
#
loop_
_entity_poly.entity_id
_entity_poly.type
_entity_poly.pdbx_seq_one_letter_code
_entity_poly.pdbx_strand_id
1 'polypeptide(L)'
;MSFNHYYQSELTALRQLGRRFAERSPALAPFLGQVGRDPDVERLLEGFAFLTGRLRQKLDDELPELSHSMMHLLWPNYMRPLPAFSILQFDPLTRPGGALRVERDTPVESRPVGEVACRFRTCYATEVLPLVLEALNYSVTGEGALLGLRLAMNCDGHLGELGLSRLRLHLAGERYISQMLYLCLLRNLESIQLIPLDAHGRALDGVAGKPMSFRLTGERVQPVGFAEDEALIPYPLNTFRGYRYLQEYFAFQDKFLFVDVDGLDLLGALPEETLKQVRGLELRFDIRKSGIQRLH
;
A
#
# COMPACT_ATOMS: atom_id res chain seq x y z
N MET A 1 -31.96 3.91 15.40
CA MET A 1 -32.77 4.81 16.28
C MET A 1 -33.26 4.01 17.48
N SER A 2 -33.62 4.65 18.60
CA SER A 2 -34.19 3.93 19.76
C SER A 2 -35.58 3.40 19.44
N PHE A 3 -35.88 2.17 19.86
CA PHE A 3 -37.21 1.52 19.71
C PHE A 3 -38.36 2.41 20.23
N ASN A 4 -38.12 3.21 21.26
CA ASN A 4 -39.11 4.11 21.85
C ASN A 4 -39.72 5.05 20.79
N HIS A 5 -38.91 5.54 19.85
CA HIS A 5 -39.38 6.40 18.77
C HIS A 5 -40.38 5.68 17.85
N TYR A 6 -40.10 4.42 17.49
CA TYR A 6 -41.01 3.62 16.66
C TYR A 6 -42.33 3.36 17.37
N TYR A 7 -42.29 2.97 18.64
CA TYR A 7 -43.49 2.77 19.44
C TYR A 7 -44.37 4.03 19.52
N GLN A 8 -43.77 5.17 19.90
CA GLN A 8 -44.51 6.43 20.03
C GLN A 8 -45.05 6.92 18.67
N SER A 9 -44.28 6.73 17.60
CA SER A 9 -44.71 7.07 16.24
C SER A 9 -45.93 6.24 15.82
N GLU A 10 -45.91 4.91 16.01
CA GLU A 10 -47.03 4.04 15.66
C GLU A 10 -48.27 4.33 16.52
N LEU A 11 -48.10 4.56 17.82
CA LEU A 11 -49.20 4.91 18.72
C LEU A 11 -49.86 6.25 18.30
N THR A 12 -49.04 7.23 17.92
CA THR A 12 -49.53 8.52 17.41
C THR A 12 -50.25 8.36 16.09
N ALA A 13 -49.68 7.58 15.16
CA ALA A 13 -50.28 7.31 13.86
C ALA A 13 -51.64 6.59 13.99
N LEU A 14 -51.73 5.61 14.88
CA LEU A 14 -52.96 4.87 15.18
C LEU A 14 -54.08 5.81 15.64
N ARG A 15 -53.76 6.73 16.58
CA ARG A 15 -54.71 7.74 17.08
C ARG A 15 -55.13 8.74 16.01
N GLN A 16 -54.19 9.22 15.20
CA GLN A 16 -54.49 10.12 14.09
C GLN A 16 -55.35 9.47 13.00
N LEU A 17 -55.12 8.18 12.71
CA LEU A 17 -55.92 7.41 11.76
C LEU A 17 -57.33 7.15 12.30
N GLY A 18 -57.46 6.76 13.57
CA GLY A 18 -58.74 6.57 14.23
C GLY A 18 -59.62 7.83 14.17
N ARG A 19 -59.03 8.99 14.52
CA ARG A 19 -59.72 10.29 14.43
C ARG A 19 -60.18 10.63 13.01
N ARG A 20 -59.31 10.50 12.01
CA ARG A 20 -59.66 10.75 10.60
C ARG A 20 -60.72 9.79 10.06
N PHE A 21 -60.71 8.54 10.51
CA PHE A 21 -61.72 7.56 10.13
C PHE A 21 -63.09 7.89 10.73
N ALA A 22 -63.10 8.29 12.01
CA ALA A 22 -64.31 8.73 12.71
C ALA A 22 -64.97 9.95 12.06
N GLU A 23 -64.17 10.93 11.60
CA GLU A 23 -64.68 12.10 10.86
C GLU A 23 -65.41 11.72 9.57
N ARG A 24 -64.98 10.64 8.91
CA ARG A 24 -65.57 10.15 7.64
C ARG A 24 -66.72 9.18 7.85
N SER A 25 -66.78 8.51 9.01
CA SER A 25 -67.81 7.52 9.35
C SER A 25 -68.44 7.84 10.70
N PRO A 26 -69.43 8.75 10.75
CA PRO A 26 -70.04 9.21 12.00
C PRO A 26 -70.62 8.07 12.85
N ALA A 27 -71.14 7.01 12.21
CA ALA A 27 -71.67 5.83 12.88
C ALA A 27 -70.61 5.06 13.70
N LEU A 28 -69.34 5.15 13.32
CA LEU A 28 -68.21 4.45 13.97
C LEU A 28 -67.36 5.39 14.84
N ALA A 29 -67.65 6.68 14.84
CA ALA A 29 -66.93 7.69 15.62
C ALA A 29 -66.88 7.42 17.14
N PRO A 30 -67.94 6.86 17.78
CA PRO A 30 -67.88 6.51 19.20
C PRO A 30 -66.83 5.43 19.54
N PHE A 31 -66.44 4.62 18.56
CA PHE A 31 -65.52 3.50 18.75
C PHE A 31 -64.07 3.83 18.40
N LEU A 32 -63.84 4.78 17.48
CA LEU A 32 -62.50 5.05 16.91
C LEU A 32 -62.05 6.52 16.98
N GLY A 33 -62.96 7.45 17.29
CA GLY A 33 -62.71 8.89 17.21
C GLY A 33 -62.26 9.57 18.51
N GLN A 34 -62.34 8.86 19.64
CA GLN A 34 -62.01 9.38 20.97
C GLN A 34 -61.05 8.42 21.68
N VAL A 35 -60.28 8.94 22.64
CA VAL A 35 -59.50 8.11 23.57
C VAL A 35 -60.47 7.20 24.32
N GLY A 36 -60.21 5.89 24.27
CA GLY A 36 -61.09 4.89 24.87
C GLY A 36 -61.25 5.14 26.38
N ARG A 37 -62.46 4.96 26.90
CA ARG A 37 -62.72 5.01 28.35
C ARG A 37 -62.32 3.70 29.04
N ASP A 38 -62.11 2.65 28.26
CA ASP A 38 -61.74 1.31 28.74
C ASP A 38 -60.20 1.16 28.74
N PRO A 39 -59.58 0.99 29.94
CA PRO A 39 -58.14 0.79 30.06
C PRO A 39 -57.62 -0.45 29.32
N ASP A 40 -58.42 -1.50 29.18
CA ASP A 40 -57.98 -2.75 28.53
C ASP A 40 -57.94 -2.60 27.01
N VAL A 41 -58.82 -1.78 26.43
CA VAL A 41 -58.77 -1.41 25.01
C VAL A 41 -57.56 -0.52 24.71
N GLU A 42 -57.26 0.48 25.54
CA GLU A 42 -56.06 1.31 25.36
C GLU A 42 -54.79 0.47 25.46
N ARG A 43 -54.71 -0.47 26.40
CA ARG A 43 -53.59 -1.43 26.50
C ARG A 43 -53.44 -2.31 25.26
N LEU A 44 -54.55 -2.71 24.64
CA LEU A 44 -54.51 -3.45 23.37
C LEU A 44 -53.96 -2.58 22.23
N LEU A 45 -54.36 -1.31 22.15
CA LEU A 45 -53.85 -0.36 21.15
C LEU A 45 -52.36 -0.05 21.35
N GLU A 46 -51.93 0.11 22.60
CA GLU A 46 -50.51 0.23 22.97
C GLU A 46 -49.73 -1.04 22.61
N GLY A 47 -50.27 -2.23 22.92
CA GLY A 47 -49.69 -3.50 22.52
C GLY A 47 -49.56 -3.65 21.00
N PHE A 48 -50.58 -3.21 20.25
CA PHE A 48 -50.56 -3.20 18.79
C PHE A 48 -49.50 -2.24 18.24
N ALA A 49 -49.40 -1.03 18.78
CA ALA A 49 -48.37 -0.06 18.42
C ALA A 49 -46.96 -0.58 18.77
N PHE A 50 -46.81 -1.29 19.88
CA PHE A 50 -45.54 -1.92 20.28
C PHE A 50 -45.10 -2.99 19.29
N LEU A 51 -45.99 -3.92 18.92
CA LEU A 51 -45.71 -4.97 17.94
C LEU A 51 -45.39 -4.40 16.56
N THR A 52 -46.21 -3.44 16.10
CA THR A 52 -46.05 -2.82 14.78
C THR A 52 -44.80 -1.94 14.72
N GLY A 53 -44.50 -1.20 15.79
CA GLY A 53 -43.27 -0.42 15.91
C GLY A 53 -42.02 -1.31 15.87
N ARG A 54 -42.08 -2.49 16.48
CA ARG A 54 -40.98 -3.47 16.41
C ARG A 54 -40.81 -4.06 15.01
N LEU A 55 -41.91 -4.33 14.33
CA LEU A 55 -41.88 -4.78 12.93
C LEU A 55 -41.26 -3.71 12.03
N ARG A 56 -41.69 -2.46 12.19
CA ARG A 56 -41.17 -1.33 11.40
C ARG A 56 -39.69 -1.06 11.67
N GLN A 57 -39.27 -1.11 12.94
CA GLN A 57 -37.85 -1.04 13.27
C GLN A 57 -37.08 -2.16 12.57
N LYS A 58 -37.58 -3.40 12.63
CA LYS A 58 -36.91 -4.54 12.00
C LYS A 58 -36.84 -4.38 10.48
N LEU A 59 -37.90 -3.90 9.82
CA LEU A 59 -37.90 -3.62 8.38
C LEU A 59 -36.89 -2.53 8.00
N ASP A 60 -36.78 -1.47 8.81
CA ASP A 60 -35.77 -0.42 8.60
C ASP A 60 -34.33 -0.96 8.80
N ASP A 61 -34.15 -1.92 9.72
CA ASP A 61 -32.86 -2.57 10.02
C ASP A 61 -32.49 -3.68 8.99
N GLU A 62 -33.44 -4.25 8.24
CA GLU A 62 -33.22 -5.34 7.27
C GLU A 62 -32.58 -4.89 5.93
N LEU A 63 -32.79 -3.65 5.50
CA LEU A 63 -32.17 -3.10 4.27
C LEU A 63 -30.63 -3.15 4.29
N PRO A 64 -29.96 -2.83 5.42
CA PRO A 64 -28.55 -3.12 5.62
C PRO A 64 -28.15 -4.57 5.37
N GLU A 65 -28.87 -5.57 5.87
CA GLU A 65 -28.45 -6.98 5.75
C GLU A 65 -28.38 -7.44 4.28
N LEU A 66 -29.36 -7.05 3.48
CA LEU A 66 -29.38 -7.33 2.04
C LEU A 66 -28.26 -6.57 1.33
N SER A 67 -28.12 -5.27 1.61
CA SER A 67 -27.10 -4.42 0.98
C SER A 67 -25.68 -4.88 1.30
N HIS A 68 -25.42 -5.28 2.55
CA HIS A 68 -24.13 -5.82 3.00
C HIS A 68 -23.84 -7.16 2.33
N SER A 69 -24.83 -8.05 2.23
CA SER A 69 -24.69 -9.34 1.55
C SER A 69 -24.35 -9.16 0.07
N MET A 70 -25.03 -8.23 -0.62
CA MET A 70 -24.72 -7.88 -2.00
C MET A 70 -23.31 -7.26 -2.14
N MET A 71 -22.92 -6.36 -1.23
CA MET A 71 -21.58 -5.78 -1.21
C MET A 71 -20.50 -6.83 -0.94
N HIS A 72 -20.77 -7.86 -0.13
CA HIS A 72 -19.84 -8.97 0.05
C HIS A 72 -19.66 -9.82 -1.21
N LEU A 73 -20.69 -9.97 -2.04
CA LEU A 73 -20.58 -10.66 -3.33
C LEU A 73 -19.84 -9.82 -4.37
N LEU A 74 -20.14 -8.53 -4.42
CA LEU A 74 -19.59 -7.62 -5.43
C LEU A 74 -18.18 -7.16 -5.04
N TRP A 75 -18.00 -6.58 -3.84
CA TRP A 75 -16.76 -5.95 -3.35
C TRP A 75 -16.39 -6.42 -1.92
N PRO A 76 -16.03 -7.71 -1.73
CA PRO A 76 -15.76 -8.26 -0.40
C PRO A 76 -14.62 -7.56 0.35
N ASN A 77 -13.66 -6.96 -0.36
CA ASN A 77 -12.51 -6.29 0.24
C ASN A 77 -12.81 -4.93 0.87
N TYR A 78 -13.90 -4.26 0.47
CA TYR A 78 -14.28 -2.96 1.01
C TYR A 78 -14.93 -3.08 2.40
N MET A 79 -15.48 -4.25 2.70
CA MET A 79 -16.11 -4.55 3.98
C MET A 79 -15.15 -5.14 5.01
N ARG A 80 -13.87 -5.35 4.64
CA ARG A 80 -12.86 -5.94 5.53
C ARG A 80 -12.03 -4.83 6.16
N PRO A 81 -11.70 -4.94 7.46
CA PRO A 81 -10.76 -4.02 8.07
C PRO A 81 -9.39 -4.17 7.40
N LEU A 82 -8.70 -3.03 7.24
CA LEU A 82 -7.32 -3.02 6.76
C LEU A 82 -6.38 -3.38 7.92
N PRO A 83 -5.43 -4.31 7.72
CA PRO A 83 -4.41 -4.60 8.72
C PRO A 83 -3.41 -3.42 8.82
N ALA A 84 -2.53 -3.48 9.83
CA ALA A 84 -1.39 -2.59 9.91
C ALA A 84 -0.36 -2.90 8.80
N PHE A 85 0.29 -1.87 8.27
CA PHE A 85 1.33 -1.98 7.24
C PHE A 85 2.61 -1.30 7.70
N SER A 86 3.75 -1.79 7.22
CA SER A 86 5.05 -1.18 7.48
C SER A 86 6.07 -1.60 6.42
N ILE A 87 7.15 -0.83 6.28
CA ILE A 87 8.33 -1.22 5.50
C ILE A 87 9.36 -1.83 6.45
N LEU A 88 9.83 -3.02 6.10
CA LEU A 88 10.89 -3.74 6.81
C LEU A 88 12.16 -3.71 5.98
N GLN A 89 13.28 -3.33 6.60
CA GLN A 89 14.62 -3.45 6.02
C GLN A 89 15.32 -4.67 6.65
N PHE A 90 15.88 -5.53 5.79
CA PHE A 90 16.80 -6.57 6.23
C PHE A 90 18.22 -6.02 6.25
N ASP A 91 18.95 -6.28 7.33
CA ASP A 91 20.36 -5.91 7.40
C ASP A 91 21.16 -6.74 6.39
N PRO A 92 22.20 -6.15 5.76
CA PRO A 92 23.04 -6.86 4.79
C PRO A 92 23.69 -8.11 5.39
N LEU A 93 23.79 -9.18 4.58
CA LEU A 93 24.40 -10.45 5.02
C LEU A 93 25.84 -10.23 5.43
N THR A 94 26.29 -10.78 6.55
CA THR A 94 27.69 -10.64 7.03
C THR A 94 28.62 -11.75 6.57
N ARG A 95 28.17 -12.57 5.60
CA ARG A 95 28.90 -13.74 5.10
C ARG A 95 29.10 -13.66 3.59
N PRO A 96 30.22 -14.17 3.06
CA PRO A 96 30.44 -14.28 1.62
C PRO A 96 29.41 -15.22 0.97
N GLY A 97 29.22 -15.06 -0.34
CA GLY A 97 28.33 -15.89 -1.16
C GLY A 97 27.15 -15.12 -1.76
N GLY A 98 26.28 -15.86 -2.45
CA GLY A 98 25.13 -15.30 -3.16
C GLY A 98 24.06 -14.70 -2.26
N ALA A 99 23.12 -13.99 -2.89
CA ALA A 99 21.99 -13.38 -2.21
C ALA A 99 21.14 -14.42 -1.45
N LEU A 100 20.66 -14.06 -0.26
CA LEU A 100 19.68 -14.85 0.46
C LEU A 100 18.28 -14.37 0.08
N ARG A 101 17.52 -15.21 -0.61
CA ARG A 101 16.15 -14.90 -0.99
C ARG A 101 15.20 -15.13 0.18
N VAL A 102 14.53 -14.07 0.61
CA VAL A 102 13.39 -14.11 1.53
C VAL A 102 12.12 -14.14 0.68
N GLU A 103 11.37 -15.23 0.76
CA GLU A 103 10.16 -15.38 -0.03
C GLU A 103 9.04 -14.46 0.46
N ARG A 104 8.07 -14.22 -0.43
CA ARG A 104 6.79 -13.62 -0.09
C ARG A 104 6.08 -14.46 0.99
N ASP A 105 5.26 -13.80 1.80
CA ASP A 105 4.51 -14.40 2.92
C ASP A 105 5.40 -14.95 4.04
N THR A 106 6.69 -14.59 4.09
CA THR A 106 7.58 -14.94 5.20
C THR A 106 7.09 -14.23 6.48
N PRO A 107 6.84 -14.98 7.57
CA PRO A 107 6.36 -14.40 8.82
C PRO A 107 7.45 -13.58 9.52
N VAL A 108 7.06 -12.43 10.08
CA VAL A 108 7.94 -11.54 10.86
C VAL A 108 7.19 -11.10 12.11
N GLU A 109 7.86 -11.05 13.26
CA GLU A 109 7.27 -10.56 14.50
C GLU A 109 7.85 -9.20 14.87
N SER A 110 6.99 -8.30 15.36
CA SER A 110 7.43 -7.02 15.91
C SER A 110 8.10 -7.21 17.27
N ARG A 111 8.84 -6.20 17.71
CA ARG A 111 9.13 -6.06 19.15
C ARG A 111 7.80 -6.01 19.92
N PRO A 112 7.71 -6.63 21.12
CA PRO A 112 6.50 -6.58 21.92
C PRO A 112 6.11 -5.14 22.26
N VAL A 113 4.82 -4.82 22.13
CA VAL A 113 4.22 -3.58 22.61
C VAL A 113 3.38 -3.94 23.83
N GLY A 114 3.90 -3.70 25.02
CA GLY A 114 3.37 -4.31 26.24
C GLY A 114 3.61 -5.82 26.23
N GLU A 115 2.55 -6.61 26.35
CA GLU A 115 2.61 -8.08 26.35
C GLU A 115 2.32 -8.70 24.97
N VAL A 116 2.05 -7.90 23.94
CA VAL A 116 1.62 -8.38 22.62
C VAL A 116 2.71 -8.14 21.57
N ALA A 117 3.13 -9.21 20.89
CA ALA A 117 3.94 -9.14 19.68
C ALA A 117 3.03 -9.20 18.44
N CYS A 118 3.11 -8.19 17.58
CA CYS A 118 2.34 -8.15 16.34
C CYS A 118 3.01 -9.03 15.29
N ARG A 119 2.20 -9.85 14.60
CA ARG A 119 2.67 -10.70 13.50
C ARG A 119 2.41 -10.04 12.17
N PHE A 120 3.46 -9.92 11.38
CA PHE A 120 3.45 -9.43 10.01
C PHE A 120 3.89 -10.54 9.07
N ARG A 121 3.71 -10.30 7.76
CA ARG A 121 4.26 -11.15 6.69
C ARG A 121 4.80 -10.28 5.58
N THR A 122 5.87 -10.72 4.93
CA THR A 122 6.41 -10.03 3.74
C THR A 122 5.41 -10.09 2.59
N CYS A 123 5.30 -9.03 1.80
CA CYS A 123 4.46 -9.01 0.59
C CYS A 123 5.26 -9.12 -0.71
N TYR A 124 6.57 -8.93 -0.66
CA TYR A 124 7.50 -9.08 -1.78
C TYR A 124 8.51 -10.18 -1.48
N ALA A 125 8.92 -10.91 -2.52
CA ALA A 125 10.16 -11.67 -2.45
C ALA A 125 11.34 -10.69 -2.54
N THR A 126 12.30 -10.81 -1.63
CA THR A 126 13.42 -9.88 -1.49
C THR A 126 14.72 -10.63 -1.39
N GLU A 127 15.72 -10.20 -2.17
CA GLU A 127 17.08 -10.72 -2.10
C GLU A 127 17.90 -9.89 -1.11
N VAL A 128 18.37 -10.53 -0.04
CA VAL A 128 19.26 -9.91 0.94
C VAL A 128 20.69 -10.12 0.47
N LEU A 129 21.35 -9.01 0.13
CA LEU A 129 22.71 -8.97 -0.41
C LEU A 129 23.70 -8.56 0.70
N PRO A 130 24.98 -8.95 0.62
CA PRO A 130 26.03 -8.44 1.50
C PRO A 130 26.49 -7.02 1.10
N LEU A 131 25.57 -6.16 0.65
CA LEU A 131 25.84 -4.80 0.17
C LEU A 131 25.30 -3.76 1.15
N VAL A 132 26.16 -2.85 1.57
CA VAL A 132 25.81 -1.70 2.42
C VAL A 132 25.90 -0.43 1.59
N LEU A 133 24.97 0.49 1.84
CA LEU A 133 25.05 1.86 1.35
C LEU A 133 26.06 2.66 2.17
N GLU A 134 27.22 2.96 1.58
CA GLU A 134 28.28 3.74 2.24
C GLU A 134 28.08 5.25 2.10
N ALA A 135 27.64 5.69 0.93
CA ALA A 135 27.49 7.11 0.64
C ALA A 135 26.36 7.38 -0.36
N LEU A 136 25.66 8.49 -0.13
CA LEU A 136 24.70 9.07 -1.04
C LEU A 136 25.11 10.51 -1.30
N ASN A 137 25.45 10.83 -2.55
CA ASN A 137 25.87 12.15 -2.97
C ASN A 137 24.84 12.74 -3.92
N TYR A 138 24.48 14.00 -3.73
CA TYR A 138 23.59 14.72 -4.62
C TYR A 138 24.24 16.03 -5.04
N SER A 139 24.33 16.28 -6.34
CA SER A 139 24.82 17.54 -6.89
C SER A 139 23.87 18.06 -7.96
N VAL A 140 23.66 19.38 -7.95
CA VAL A 140 22.87 20.06 -8.99
C VAL A 140 23.82 20.50 -10.08
N THR A 141 23.49 20.18 -11.32
CA THR A 141 24.22 20.63 -12.51
C THR A 141 23.38 21.69 -13.23
N GLY A 142 23.99 22.50 -14.10
CA GLY A 142 23.24 23.51 -14.86
C GLY A 142 22.09 22.93 -15.69
N GLU A 143 22.23 21.66 -16.10
CA GLU A 143 21.30 20.94 -16.96
C GLU A 143 20.39 19.95 -16.19
N GLY A 144 20.58 19.78 -14.88
CA GLY A 144 19.87 18.75 -14.11
C GLY A 144 20.44 18.50 -12.72
N ALA A 145 20.50 17.24 -12.32
CA ALA A 145 21.09 16.79 -11.07
C ALA A 145 21.74 15.41 -11.24
N LEU A 146 22.81 15.17 -10.48
CA LEU A 146 23.49 13.89 -10.40
C LEU A 146 23.32 13.33 -9.00
N LEU A 147 22.77 12.12 -8.91
CA LEU A 147 22.64 11.36 -7.68
C LEU A 147 23.62 10.18 -7.73
N GLY A 148 24.61 10.16 -6.85
CA GLY A 148 25.57 9.07 -6.70
C GLY A 148 25.23 8.19 -5.51
N LEU A 149 25.06 6.89 -5.74
CA LEU A 149 24.83 5.87 -4.73
C LEU A 149 26.05 4.96 -4.69
N ARG A 150 26.79 4.94 -3.58
CA ARG A 150 27.96 4.07 -3.40
C ARG A 150 27.62 2.90 -2.49
N LEU A 151 27.70 1.70 -3.04
CA LEU A 151 27.48 0.44 -2.34
C LEU A 151 28.81 -0.32 -2.20
N ALA A 152 29.03 -0.94 -1.06
CA ALA A 152 30.20 -1.78 -0.83
C ALA A 152 29.83 -3.09 -0.14
N MET A 153 30.64 -4.12 -0.37
CA MET A 153 30.51 -5.39 0.32
C MET A 153 30.89 -5.25 1.80
N ASN A 154 30.06 -5.80 2.69
CA ASN A 154 30.31 -5.77 4.14
C ASN A 154 31.09 -6.99 4.67
N CYS A 155 31.35 -7.97 3.82
CA CYS A 155 32.03 -9.23 4.14
C CYS A 155 33.14 -9.49 3.12
N ASP A 156 33.93 -10.55 3.32
CA ASP A 156 34.90 -11.01 2.32
C ASP A 156 34.21 -11.52 1.03
N GLY A 157 34.98 -11.73 -0.04
CA GLY A 157 34.46 -12.11 -1.37
C GLY A 157 34.42 -10.94 -2.36
N HIS A 158 33.76 -11.14 -3.49
CA HIS A 158 33.69 -10.12 -4.55
C HIS A 158 32.31 -10.08 -5.21
N LEU A 159 32.01 -8.96 -5.87
CA LEU A 159 30.69 -8.70 -6.42
C LEU A 159 30.24 -9.73 -7.48
N GLY A 160 31.21 -10.35 -8.18
CA GLY A 160 30.94 -11.41 -9.16
C GLY A 160 30.29 -12.68 -8.59
N GLU A 161 30.40 -12.94 -7.28
CA GLU A 161 29.74 -14.08 -6.61
C GLU A 161 28.24 -13.85 -6.41
N LEU A 162 27.80 -12.60 -6.44
CA LEU A 162 26.42 -12.23 -6.12
C LEU A 162 25.44 -12.52 -7.25
N GLY A 163 25.93 -12.62 -8.50
CA GLY A 163 25.06 -12.72 -9.68
C GLY A 163 24.10 -11.54 -9.80
N LEU A 164 24.55 -10.33 -9.42
CA LEU A 164 23.71 -9.14 -9.30
C LEU A 164 23.16 -8.73 -10.68
N SER A 165 21.89 -9.04 -10.95
CA SER A 165 21.19 -8.63 -12.17
C SER A 165 20.33 -7.37 -11.97
N ARG A 166 19.80 -7.22 -10.76
CA ARG A 166 18.83 -6.20 -10.38
C ARG A 166 19.08 -5.74 -8.96
N LEU A 167 18.91 -4.45 -8.72
CA LEU A 167 18.92 -3.86 -7.39
C LEU A 167 17.59 -3.15 -7.11
N ARG A 168 16.89 -3.60 -6.07
CA ARG A 168 15.66 -2.96 -5.60
C ARG A 168 16.00 -1.88 -4.58
N LEU A 169 15.55 -0.65 -4.83
CA LEU A 169 15.75 0.50 -3.96
C LEU A 169 14.41 1.00 -3.43
N HIS A 170 14.36 1.30 -2.13
CA HIS A 170 13.24 2.01 -1.52
C HIS A 170 13.62 3.46 -1.27
N LEU A 171 12.76 4.39 -1.67
CA LEU A 171 12.96 5.82 -1.44
C LEU A 171 12.40 6.19 -0.07
N ALA A 172 13.19 5.96 0.98
CA ALA A 172 12.84 6.30 2.34
C ALA A 172 13.21 7.75 2.68
N GLY A 173 12.26 8.52 3.22
CA GLY A 173 12.52 9.89 3.65
C GLY A 173 11.23 10.70 3.79
N GLU A 174 11.38 12.02 3.80
CA GLU A 174 10.23 12.93 3.77
C GLU A 174 9.39 12.67 2.50
N ARG A 175 8.06 12.69 2.65
CA ARG A 175 7.11 12.35 1.59
C ARG A 175 7.32 13.16 0.31
N TYR A 176 7.48 14.48 0.44
CA TYR A 176 7.67 15.36 -0.72
C TYR A 176 8.95 15.03 -1.47
N ILE A 177 10.06 14.87 -0.75
CA ILE A 177 11.38 14.56 -1.33
C ILE A 177 11.35 13.19 -2.01
N SER A 178 10.82 12.17 -1.34
CA SER A 178 10.78 10.80 -1.85
C SER A 178 9.91 10.67 -3.11
N GLN A 179 8.76 11.34 -3.12
CA GLN A 179 7.87 11.38 -4.30
C GLN A 179 8.47 12.17 -5.47
N MET A 180 9.16 13.28 -5.19
CA MET A 180 9.86 14.03 -6.22
C MET A 180 11.01 13.22 -6.82
N LEU A 181 11.79 12.55 -5.97
CA LEU A 181 12.86 11.66 -6.42
C LEU A 181 12.31 10.49 -7.24
N TYR A 182 11.20 9.89 -6.81
CA TYR A 182 10.50 8.85 -7.57
C TYR A 182 10.11 9.32 -8.97
N LEU A 183 9.50 10.51 -9.09
CA LEU A 183 9.16 11.12 -10.37
C LEU A 183 10.41 11.36 -11.23
N CYS A 184 11.46 11.93 -10.64
CA CYS A 184 12.71 12.22 -11.33
C CYS A 184 13.36 10.95 -11.88
N LEU A 185 13.44 9.87 -11.08
CA LEU A 185 14.03 8.60 -11.50
C LEU A 185 13.24 7.92 -12.62
N LEU A 186 11.91 8.02 -12.63
CA LEU A 186 11.07 7.33 -13.63
C LEU A 186 10.76 8.15 -14.88
N ARG A 187 10.84 9.48 -14.82
CA ARG A 187 10.46 10.38 -15.94
C ARG A 187 11.58 11.27 -16.44
N ASN A 188 12.54 11.63 -15.59
CA ASN A 188 13.58 12.59 -15.94
C ASN A 188 14.99 11.98 -16.01
N LEU A 189 15.15 10.72 -15.64
CA LEU A 189 16.41 10.00 -15.72
C LEU A 189 16.84 9.84 -17.19
N GLU A 190 18.03 10.32 -17.52
CA GLU A 190 18.62 10.15 -18.85
C GLU A 190 19.41 8.84 -18.94
N SER A 191 20.32 8.64 -17.99
CA SER A 191 21.15 7.45 -17.95
C SER A 191 21.67 7.17 -16.55
N ILE A 192 22.15 5.95 -16.35
CA ILE A 192 22.85 5.53 -15.14
C ILE A 192 24.27 5.17 -15.53
N GLN A 193 25.26 5.70 -14.82
CA GLN A 193 26.64 5.22 -14.91
C GLN A 193 26.89 4.23 -13.77
N LEU A 194 27.28 3.02 -14.12
CA LEU A 194 27.69 1.97 -13.20
C LEU A 194 29.22 1.91 -13.18
N ILE A 195 29.81 2.16 -12.01
CA ILE A 195 31.27 2.23 -11.83
C ILE A 195 31.67 1.15 -10.82
N PRO A 196 32.40 0.10 -11.24
CA PRO A 196 32.94 -0.91 -10.32
C PRO A 196 34.03 -0.30 -9.43
N LEU A 197 34.02 -0.64 -8.13
CA LEU A 197 34.95 -0.14 -7.12
C LEU A 197 35.81 -1.26 -6.52
N ASP A 198 37.07 -0.94 -6.24
CA ASP A 198 38.02 -1.82 -5.53
C ASP A 198 37.74 -1.87 -4.02
N ALA A 199 38.51 -2.68 -3.27
CA ALA A 199 38.41 -2.79 -1.81
C ALA A 199 38.65 -1.47 -1.06
N HIS A 200 39.28 -0.49 -1.71
CA HIS A 200 39.56 0.84 -1.16
C HIS A 200 38.55 1.89 -1.67
N GLY A 201 37.54 1.47 -2.43
CA GLY A 201 36.51 2.35 -2.98
C GLY A 201 36.98 3.22 -4.14
N ARG A 202 38.05 2.83 -4.83
CA ARG A 202 38.54 3.50 -6.04
C ARG A 202 37.95 2.80 -7.26
N ALA A 203 37.63 3.57 -8.29
CA ALA A 203 37.17 3.01 -9.55
C ALA A 203 38.28 2.16 -10.17
N LEU A 204 37.92 0.98 -10.69
CA LEU A 204 38.86 0.13 -11.40
C LEU A 204 39.31 0.80 -12.71
N ASP A 205 40.54 0.54 -13.13
CA ASP A 205 41.06 1.06 -14.40
C ASP A 205 40.36 0.38 -15.58
N GLY A 206 39.82 1.20 -16.49
CA GLY A 206 39.26 0.78 -17.76
C GLY A 206 40.26 0.91 -18.90
N VAL A 207 39.74 1.00 -20.12
CA VAL A 207 40.57 1.15 -21.33
C VAL A 207 41.18 2.55 -21.36
N ALA A 208 42.48 2.62 -21.68
CA ALA A 208 43.24 3.86 -21.86
C ALA A 208 43.33 4.77 -20.60
N GLY A 209 43.40 4.18 -19.40
CA GLY A 209 43.66 4.91 -18.16
C GLY A 209 42.47 5.75 -17.65
N LYS A 210 41.29 5.54 -18.21
CA LYS A 210 40.02 6.10 -17.68
C LYS A 210 39.38 5.11 -16.70
N PRO A 211 38.67 5.57 -15.68
CA PRO A 211 37.93 4.69 -14.79
C PRO A 211 36.90 3.88 -15.58
N MET A 212 36.82 2.59 -15.27
CA MET A 212 35.85 1.66 -15.82
C MET A 212 34.44 2.13 -15.49
N SER A 213 33.60 2.26 -16.51
CA SER A 213 32.20 2.65 -16.35
C SER A 213 31.32 2.03 -17.43
N PHE A 214 30.12 1.63 -17.04
CA PHE A 214 29.09 1.12 -17.92
C PHE A 214 27.93 2.09 -17.94
N ARG A 215 27.43 2.42 -19.13
CA ARG A 215 26.26 3.30 -19.27
C ARG A 215 25.01 2.45 -19.48
N LEU A 216 24.06 2.60 -18.58
CA LEU A 216 22.71 2.06 -18.68
C LEU A 216 21.74 3.17 -19.09
N THR A 217 20.69 2.81 -19.83
CA THR A 217 19.61 3.74 -20.17
C THR A 217 18.73 3.99 -18.95
N GLY A 218 18.11 5.17 -18.85
CA GLY A 218 17.16 5.47 -17.77
C GLY A 218 15.95 4.51 -17.72
N GLU A 219 15.62 3.88 -18.85
CA GLU A 219 14.57 2.84 -18.95
C GLU A 219 14.87 1.57 -18.13
N ARG A 220 16.10 1.39 -17.65
CA ARG A 220 16.45 0.30 -16.73
C ARG A 220 15.94 0.52 -15.31
N VAL A 221 15.38 1.70 -15.00
CA VAL A 221 14.68 1.95 -13.74
C VAL A 221 13.19 1.69 -13.93
N GLN A 222 12.66 0.70 -13.22
CA GLN A 222 11.27 0.28 -13.30
C GLN A 222 10.54 0.53 -11.99
N PRO A 223 9.26 0.96 -12.02
CA PRO A 223 8.46 1.13 -10.82
C PRO A 223 8.07 -0.24 -10.23
N VAL A 224 8.01 -0.31 -8.90
CA VAL A 224 7.65 -1.53 -8.15
C VAL A 224 6.36 -1.30 -7.37
N GLY A 225 5.57 -2.36 -7.16
CA GLY A 225 4.32 -2.36 -6.41
C GLY A 225 3.07 -2.52 -7.28
N PHE A 226 3.25 -2.71 -8.59
CA PHE A 226 2.16 -2.79 -9.57
C PHE A 226 1.89 -4.21 -10.06
N ALA A 227 2.85 -5.13 -9.95
CA ALA A 227 2.69 -6.50 -10.41
C ALA A 227 1.68 -7.31 -9.55
N GLU A 228 1.31 -8.51 -10.00
CA GLU A 228 0.36 -9.36 -9.28
C GLU A 228 0.94 -9.93 -7.99
N ASP A 229 2.17 -10.43 -8.06
CA ASP A 229 2.97 -10.95 -6.96
C ASP A 229 3.41 -9.84 -5.97
N GLU A 230 3.32 -8.59 -6.39
CA GLU A 230 3.53 -7.40 -5.58
C GLU A 230 2.25 -6.91 -4.88
N ALA A 231 1.20 -7.73 -4.75
CA ALA A 231 0.02 -7.38 -3.96
C ALA A 231 0.35 -7.25 -2.46
N LEU A 232 -0.04 -6.14 -1.83
CA LEU A 232 0.07 -5.94 -0.38
C LEU A 232 -1.07 -6.65 0.35
N ILE A 233 -2.27 -6.60 -0.23
CA ILE A 233 -3.47 -7.23 0.31
C ILE A 233 -3.95 -8.30 -0.67
N PRO A 234 -4.30 -9.52 -0.21
CA PRO A 234 -4.96 -10.50 -1.06
C PRO A 234 -6.21 -9.92 -1.71
N TYR A 235 -6.27 -9.96 -3.04
CA TYR A 235 -7.37 -9.38 -3.81
C TYR A 235 -8.20 -10.48 -4.48
N PRO A 236 -9.55 -10.45 -4.37
CA PRO A 236 -10.43 -11.46 -4.96
C PRO A 236 -10.29 -11.51 -6.47
N LEU A 237 -10.27 -12.72 -7.02
CA LEU A 237 -10.20 -12.94 -8.47
C LEU A 237 -11.47 -12.48 -9.21
N ASN A 238 -12.61 -12.40 -8.51
CA ASN A 238 -13.89 -11.99 -9.07
C ASN A 238 -14.10 -10.46 -9.09
N THR A 239 -13.06 -9.67 -8.80
CA THR A 239 -13.15 -8.21 -8.74
C THR A 239 -12.14 -7.54 -9.65
N PHE A 240 -12.47 -6.34 -10.16
CA PHE A 240 -11.57 -5.62 -11.05
C PHE A 240 -10.29 -5.20 -10.30
N ARG A 241 -9.15 -5.67 -10.80
CA ARG A 241 -7.84 -5.51 -10.16
C ARG A 241 -7.39 -4.06 -10.06
N GLY A 242 -7.87 -3.16 -10.92
CA GLY A 242 -7.53 -1.73 -10.84
C GLY A 242 -7.96 -1.07 -9.52
N TYR A 243 -9.03 -1.56 -8.89
CA TYR A 243 -9.46 -1.06 -7.57
C TYR A 243 -8.49 -1.43 -6.45
N ARG A 244 -7.68 -2.49 -6.61
CA ARG A 244 -6.60 -2.83 -5.67
C ARG A 244 -5.62 -1.67 -5.55
N TYR A 245 -5.20 -1.07 -6.67
CA TYR A 245 -4.24 0.02 -6.65
C TYR A 245 -4.77 1.24 -5.92
N LEU A 246 -6.05 1.58 -6.11
CA LEU A 246 -6.68 2.67 -5.37
C LEU A 246 -6.72 2.35 -3.87
N GLN A 247 -7.15 1.16 -3.49
CA GLN A 247 -7.19 0.74 -2.09
C GLN A 247 -5.80 0.78 -1.43
N GLU A 248 -4.79 0.21 -2.08
CA GLU A 248 -3.41 0.20 -1.57
C GLU A 248 -2.81 1.61 -1.54
N TYR A 249 -3.09 2.46 -2.53
CA TYR A 249 -2.61 3.83 -2.55
C TYR A 249 -3.21 4.67 -1.43
N PHE A 250 -4.49 4.51 -1.10
CA PHE A 250 -5.07 5.25 0.02
C PHE A 250 -4.73 4.62 1.39
N ALA A 251 -4.42 3.33 1.43
CA ALA A 251 -4.04 2.64 2.66
C ALA A 251 -2.55 2.81 3.04
N PHE A 252 -1.64 2.68 2.08
CA PHE A 252 -0.19 2.65 2.33
C PHE A 252 0.62 3.03 1.08
N GLN A 253 0.80 4.34 0.85
CA GLN A 253 1.46 4.89 -0.34
C GLN A 253 2.92 4.49 -0.50
N ASP A 254 3.63 4.33 0.62
CA ASP A 254 5.08 4.06 0.64
C ASP A 254 5.42 2.75 -0.09
N LYS A 255 4.44 1.83 -0.20
CA LYS A 255 4.51 0.63 -1.04
C LYS A 255 4.97 0.92 -2.48
N PHE A 256 4.57 2.06 -3.05
CA PHE A 256 4.84 2.45 -4.44
C PHE A 256 6.15 3.24 -4.60
N LEU A 257 6.90 3.49 -3.53
CA LEU A 257 8.17 4.22 -3.55
C LEU A 257 9.37 3.29 -3.72
N PHE A 258 9.16 2.10 -4.29
CA PHE A 258 10.21 1.19 -4.70
C PHE A 258 10.50 1.34 -6.19
N VAL A 259 11.78 1.21 -6.54
CA VAL A 259 12.24 1.12 -7.93
C VAL A 259 13.22 -0.03 -8.07
N ASP A 260 13.15 -0.74 -9.19
CA ASP A 260 14.13 -1.75 -9.58
C ASP A 260 15.11 -1.13 -10.58
N VAL A 261 16.40 -1.31 -10.36
CA VAL A 261 17.48 -0.96 -11.29
C VAL A 261 17.98 -2.24 -11.93
N ASP A 262 17.61 -2.46 -13.19
CA ASP A 262 17.99 -3.63 -13.97
C ASP A 262 19.28 -3.42 -14.77
N GLY A 263 19.83 -4.50 -15.35
CA GLY A 263 20.99 -4.44 -16.24
C GLY A 263 22.33 -4.44 -15.51
N LEU A 264 22.35 -4.84 -14.23
CA LEU A 264 23.57 -4.94 -13.43
C LEU A 264 24.39 -6.20 -13.77
N ASP A 265 23.77 -7.15 -14.49
CA ASP A 265 24.37 -8.38 -14.99
C ASP A 265 25.53 -8.12 -15.97
N LEU A 266 25.64 -6.90 -16.52
CA LEU A 266 26.80 -6.45 -17.30
C LEU A 266 28.13 -6.62 -16.56
N LEU A 267 28.13 -6.59 -15.23
CA LEU A 267 29.33 -6.83 -14.44
C LEU A 267 29.84 -8.26 -14.64
N GLY A 268 28.95 -9.23 -14.85
CA GLY A 268 29.32 -10.63 -15.13
C GLY A 268 30.05 -10.83 -16.46
N ALA A 269 30.02 -9.85 -17.37
CA ALA A 269 30.78 -9.89 -18.61
C ALA A 269 32.27 -9.50 -18.44
N LEU A 270 32.66 -9.02 -17.26
CA LEU A 270 34.05 -8.68 -16.97
C LEU A 270 34.93 -9.94 -16.84
N PRO A 271 36.25 -9.84 -17.15
CA PRO A 271 37.19 -10.91 -16.89
C PRO A 271 37.20 -11.32 -15.40
N GLU A 272 37.38 -12.60 -15.12
CA GLU A 272 37.33 -13.15 -13.76
C GLU A 272 38.35 -12.47 -12.81
N GLU A 273 39.55 -12.16 -13.32
CA GLU A 273 40.59 -11.40 -12.61
C GLU A 273 40.11 -10.01 -12.17
N THR A 274 39.36 -9.32 -13.03
CA THR A 274 38.81 -7.99 -12.74
C THR A 274 37.64 -8.11 -11.77
N LEU A 275 36.74 -9.08 -11.96
CA LEU A 275 35.63 -9.35 -11.06
C LEU A 275 36.09 -9.60 -9.62
N LYS A 276 37.21 -10.31 -9.46
CA LYS A 276 37.82 -10.58 -8.14
C LYS A 276 38.25 -9.33 -7.38
N GLN A 277 38.51 -8.24 -8.09
CA GLN A 277 38.88 -6.95 -7.50
C GLN A 277 37.67 -6.10 -7.15
N VAL A 278 36.49 -6.37 -7.73
CA VAL A 278 35.27 -5.59 -7.51
C VAL A 278 34.67 -5.92 -6.15
N ARG A 279 34.75 -4.97 -5.23
CA ARG A 279 34.24 -5.06 -3.85
C ARG A 279 33.10 -4.09 -3.58
N GLY A 280 32.78 -3.23 -4.54
CA GLY A 280 31.68 -2.29 -4.47
C GLY A 280 31.30 -1.76 -5.84
N LEU A 281 30.28 -0.92 -5.87
CA LEU A 281 29.82 -0.25 -7.08
C LEU A 281 29.27 1.14 -6.75
N GLU A 282 29.46 2.09 -7.66
CA GLU A 282 28.80 3.39 -7.62
C GLU A 282 27.79 3.47 -8.77
N LEU A 283 26.52 3.73 -8.44
CA LEU A 283 25.47 4.08 -9.40
C LEU A 283 25.32 5.59 -9.44
N ARG A 284 25.60 6.22 -10.58
CA ARG A 284 25.33 7.64 -10.81
C ARG A 284 24.13 7.82 -11.70
N PHE A 285 23.05 8.34 -11.15
CA PHE A 285 21.83 8.66 -11.85
C PHE A 285 21.91 10.08 -12.39
N ASP A 286 21.87 10.22 -13.72
CA ASP A 286 21.88 11.52 -14.40
C ASP A 286 20.44 11.97 -14.69
N ILE A 287 19.95 12.92 -13.90
CA ILE A 287 18.55 13.36 -13.89
C ILE A 287 18.48 14.70 -14.61
N ARG A 288 17.73 14.75 -15.72
CA ARG A 288 17.52 15.98 -16.47
C ARG A 288 16.64 16.98 -15.71
N LYS A 289 16.90 18.26 -15.91
CA LYS A 289 16.03 19.32 -15.40
C LYS A 289 14.64 19.18 -16.03
N SER A 290 13.64 18.98 -15.18
CA SER A 290 12.25 18.94 -15.64
C SER A 290 11.83 20.33 -16.14
N GLY A 291 11.36 20.43 -17.38
CA GLY A 291 10.84 21.66 -17.98
C GLY A 291 9.58 22.22 -17.30
N ILE A 292 9.07 21.54 -16.27
CA ILE A 292 7.84 21.90 -15.54
C ILE A 292 8.02 23.21 -14.73
N GLN A 293 9.24 23.71 -14.52
CA GLN A 293 9.48 25.04 -13.92
C GLN A 293 9.17 26.24 -14.85
N ARG A 294 8.63 26.04 -16.06
CA ARG A 294 8.23 27.13 -16.98
C ARG A 294 6.76 27.57 -16.86
N LEU A 295 6.03 27.11 -15.85
CA LEU A 295 4.66 27.56 -15.55
C LEU A 295 4.64 28.41 -14.27
N HIS A 296 5.25 29.59 -14.34
CA HIS A 296 4.98 30.72 -13.45
C HIS A 296 5.00 32.01 -14.25
#